data_AF-A0A6P6AJG5-F1
#
_entry.id   AF-A0A6P6AJG5-F1
#
_cell.length_a   1.000
_cell.length_b   1.000
_cell.length_c   1.000
_cell.angle_alpha   90.00
_cell.angle_beta   90.00
_cell.angle_gamma   90.00
#
_symmetry.space_group_name_H-M   'P 1'
#
loop_
_entity.id
_entity.type
_entity.pdbx_description
1 polymer ?
#
loop_
_entity_poly.entity_id
_entity_poly.type
_entity_poly.pdbx_seq_one_letter_code
_entity_poly.pdbx_strand_id
1 'polypeptide(L)'
;MRTLAAQLNTLLFKRKPWNVQSRNFSSSNGKVADQASLEQEAERKIGWLLKLFFAGTATFVAYQFFPYMDQRRMKIVEIGGAQELLHMLGSAKDECTQKEALKALSALSKSDEAVKALHSAGAISVIKSTPDTFEDAEIGTYKTNLLKRFQDLRYDISS
;
A
#
# COMPACT_ATOMS: atom_id res chain seq x y z
N MET A 1 -62.43 -5.90 -40.28
CA MET A 1 -61.50 -6.88 -40.88
C MET A 1 -61.23 -7.96 -39.84
N ARG A 2 -62.12 -8.96 -39.76
CA ARG A 2 -61.88 -10.32 -40.29
C ARG A 2 -60.61 -10.94 -39.71
N THR A 3 -60.69 -11.59 -38.54
CA THR A 3 -60.95 -13.03 -38.37
C THR A 3 -59.96 -13.93 -39.12
N LEU A 4 -58.80 -14.25 -38.52
CA LEU A 4 -57.97 -15.41 -38.89
C LEU A 4 -57.20 -15.99 -37.69
N ALA A 5 -57.84 -16.10 -36.52
CA ALA A 5 -57.29 -16.86 -35.39
C ALA A 5 -58.25 -17.95 -34.90
N ALA A 6 -59.30 -18.26 -35.67
CA ALA A 6 -60.32 -19.23 -35.33
C ALA A 6 -60.48 -20.26 -36.46
N GLN A 7 -59.42 -21.05 -36.71
CA GLN A 7 -59.55 -22.38 -37.33
C GLN A 7 -58.62 -23.37 -36.62
N LEU A 8 -58.79 -23.46 -35.30
CA LEU A 8 -58.75 -24.74 -34.62
C LEU A 8 -59.98 -25.53 -35.06
N ASN A 9 -59.88 -26.41 -36.05
CA ASN A 9 -60.60 -27.68 -35.98
C ASN A 9 -60.25 -28.61 -37.15
N THR A 10 -60.29 -29.90 -36.84
CA THR A 10 -60.63 -30.97 -37.78
C THR A 10 -59.61 -31.32 -38.86
N LEU A 11 -58.47 -31.87 -38.46
CA LEU A 11 -57.94 -33.11 -39.06
C LEU A 11 -57.33 -33.96 -37.92
N LEU A 12 -58.12 -34.32 -36.91
CA LEU A 12 -58.73 -35.66 -36.79
C LEU A 12 -57.76 -36.80 -37.07
N PHE A 13 -57.30 -37.45 -36.00
CA PHE A 13 -57.17 -38.90 -35.77
C PHE A 13 -56.18 -39.05 -34.59
N LYS A 14 -56.36 -39.82 -33.52
CA LYS A 14 -57.36 -40.76 -33.02
C LYS A 14 -56.76 -41.26 -31.69
N ARG A 15 -57.60 -41.52 -30.66
CA ARG A 15 -57.39 -42.41 -29.49
C ARG A 15 -56.59 -41.94 -28.24
N LYS A 16 -57.38 -41.78 -27.17
CA LYS A 16 -57.33 -42.36 -25.80
C LYS A 16 -56.06 -42.21 -24.92
N PRO A 17 -56.23 -42.04 -23.58
CA PRO A 17 -55.15 -41.67 -22.67
C PRO A 17 -54.41 -42.91 -22.15
N TRP A 18 -53.09 -42.85 -22.11
CA TRP A 18 -52.28 -43.80 -21.36
C TRP A 18 -51.35 -43.03 -20.43
N ASN A 19 -51.77 -42.94 -19.18
CA ASN A 19 -50.97 -42.42 -18.08
C ASN A 19 -50.07 -43.55 -17.59
N VAL A 20 -48.82 -43.64 -18.04
CA VAL A 20 -47.78 -44.40 -17.31
C VAL A 20 -46.40 -43.76 -17.52
N GLN A 21 -45.98 -43.07 -16.46
CA GLN A 21 -44.64 -43.09 -15.87
C GLN A 21 -43.50 -42.32 -16.54
N SER A 22 -43.13 -41.24 -15.84
CA SER A 22 -41.93 -40.44 -16.06
C SER A 22 -40.67 -41.28 -15.93
N ARG A 23 -39.85 -41.26 -16.98
CA ARG A 23 -38.42 -41.54 -16.88
C ARG A 23 -37.68 -40.41 -17.57
N ASN A 24 -37.04 -39.62 -16.72
CA ASN A 24 -36.19 -38.49 -17.08
C ASN A 24 -35.09 -38.96 -18.03
N PHE A 25 -35.07 -38.42 -19.24
CA PHE A 25 -33.89 -38.41 -20.09
C PHE A 25 -33.37 -36.99 -20.15
N SER A 26 -32.16 -36.81 -19.61
CA SER A 26 -31.38 -35.59 -19.61
C SER A 26 -31.18 -35.09 -21.05
N SER A 27 -31.73 -33.93 -21.38
CA SER A 27 -31.38 -33.20 -22.60
C SER A 27 -30.27 -32.20 -22.30
N SER A 28 -29.33 -32.14 -23.24
CA SER A 28 -28.15 -31.28 -23.26
C SER A 28 -28.52 -29.79 -23.13
N ASN A 29 -28.24 -29.19 -21.97
CA ASN A 29 -28.40 -27.75 -21.71
C ASN A 29 -27.05 -27.05 -21.40
N GLY A 30 -25.94 -27.59 -21.92
CA GLY A 30 -24.57 -27.11 -21.64
C GLY A 30 -24.05 -26.03 -22.59
N LYS A 31 -24.83 -24.99 -22.90
CA LYS A 31 -24.33 -23.86 -23.73
C LYS A 31 -24.73 -22.46 -23.25
N VAL A 32 -25.74 -22.32 -22.40
CA VAL A 32 -26.22 -21.00 -21.94
C VAL A 32 -25.63 -20.62 -20.57
N ALA A 33 -25.36 -21.59 -19.70
CA ALA A 33 -24.75 -21.35 -18.39
C ALA A 33 -23.23 -21.06 -18.47
N ASP A 34 -22.56 -21.57 -19.50
CA ASP A 34 -21.11 -21.47 -19.65
C ASP A 34 -20.67 -20.09 -20.17
N GLN A 35 -21.56 -19.30 -20.78
CA GLN A 35 -21.23 -17.98 -21.32
C GLN A 35 -21.26 -16.88 -20.24
N ALA A 36 -22.27 -16.92 -19.36
CA ALA A 36 -22.37 -15.98 -18.23
C ALA A 36 -21.29 -16.22 -17.15
N SER A 37 -20.84 -17.47 -17.00
CA SER A 37 -19.73 -17.81 -16.10
C SER A 37 -18.36 -17.44 -16.66
N LEU A 38 -18.19 -17.43 -18.00
CA LEU A 38 -16.96 -16.96 -18.67
C LEU A 38 -16.77 -15.44 -18.49
N GLU A 39 -17.85 -14.66 -18.57
CA GLU A 39 -17.82 -13.19 -18.44
C GLU A 39 -17.46 -12.75 -17.01
N GLN A 40 -18.05 -13.34 -15.97
CA GLN A 40 -17.71 -13.02 -14.58
C GLN A 40 -16.27 -13.37 -14.21
N GLU A 41 -15.73 -14.45 -14.77
CA GLU A 41 -14.33 -14.83 -14.56
C GLU A 41 -13.38 -13.84 -15.25
N ALA A 42 -13.74 -13.34 -16.43
CA ALA A 42 -12.96 -12.31 -17.13
C ALA A 42 -12.89 -11.00 -16.31
N GLU A 43 -14.00 -10.57 -15.72
CA GLU A 43 -14.03 -9.36 -14.88
C GLU A 43 -13.10 -9.46 -13.65
N ARG A 44 -13.09 -10.60 -12.97
CA ARG A 44 -12.18 -10.85 -11.83
C ARG A 44 -10.72 -10.88 -12.26
N LYS A 45 -10.42 -11.52 -13.40
CA LYS A 45 -9.06 -11.59 -13.95
C LYS A 45 -8.54 -10.23 -14.41
N ILE A 46 -9.39 -9.40 -15.03
CA ILE A 46 -9.02 -8.04 -15.47
C ILE A 46 -8.73 -7.15 -14.25
N GLY A 47 -9.53 -7.25 -13.19
CA GLY A 47 -9.27 -6.52 -11.95
C GLY A 47 -7.94 -6.89 -11.30
N TRP A 48 -7.57 -8.17 -11.32
CA TRP A 48 -6.26 -8.63 -10.81
C TRP A 48 -5.10 -8.22 -11.73
N LEU A 49 -5.29 -8.30 -13.05
CA LEU A 49 -4.31 -7.85 -14.05
C LEU A 49 -4.03 -6.34 -13.94
N LEU A 50 -5.07 -5.53 -13.76
CA LEU A 50 -4.95 -4.09 -13.54
C LEU A 50 -4.15 -3.79 -12.26
N LYS A 51 -4.38 -4.54 -11.18
CA LYS A 51 -3.57 -4.43 -9.95
C LYS A 51 -2.10 -4.73 -10.21
N LEU A 52 -1.75 -5.66 -11.10
CA LEU A 52 -0.36 -5.94 -11.45
C LEU A 52 0.30 -4.77 -12.19
N PHE A 53 -0.42 -4.07 -13.07
CA PHE A 53 0.09 -2.86 -13.70
C PHE A 53 0.32 -1.74 -12.68
N PHE A 54 -0.61 -1.54 -11.74
CA PHE A 54 -0.44 -0.56 -10.66
C PHE A 54 0.69 -0.93 -9.70
N ALA A 55 0.79 -2.20 -9.29
CA ALA A 55 1.86 -2.68 -8.44
C ALA A 55 3.23 -2.57 -9.14
N GLY A 56 3.29 -2.92 -10.43
CA GLY A 56 4.50 -2.81 -11.24
C GLY A 56 4.96 -1.37 -11.43
N THR A 57 4.05 -0.46 -11.79
CA THR A 57 4.38 0.96 -11.97
C THR A 57 4.73 1.64 -10.65
N ALA A 58 4.01 1.36 -9.56
CA ALA A 58 4.36 1.88 -8.23
C ALA A 58 5.74 1.39 -7.77
N THR A 59 6.06 0.12 -8.03
CA THR A 59 7.38 -0.45 -7.71
C THR A 59 8.49 0.22 -8.54
N PHE A 60 8.27 0.43 -9.84
CA PHE A 60 9.24 1.10 -10.71
C PHE A 60 9.51 2.56 -10.27
N VAL A 61 8.45 3.32 -9.99
CA VAL A 61 8.58 4.69 -9.47
C VAL A 61 9.28 4.69 -8.12
N ALA A 62 8.96 3.75 -7.23
CA ALA A 62 9.65 3.58 -5.97
C ALA A 62 11.16 3.35 -6.17
N TYR A 63 11.57 2.41 -7.02
CA TYR A 63 12.99 2.17 -7.33
C TYR A 63 13.72 3.42 -7.84
N GLN A 64 13.04 4.29 -8.59
CA GLN A 64 13.64 5.53 -9.08
C GLN A 64 13.68 6.64 -8.01
N PHE A 65 12.65 6.72 -7.16
CA PHE A 65 12.46 7.83 -6.23
C PHE A 65 13.21 7.65 -4.92
N PHE A 66 13.32 6.41 -4.41
CA PHE A 66 14.07 6.11 -3.18
C PHE A 66 15.54 6.59 -3.23
N PRO A 67 16.37 6.21 -4.22
CA PRO A 67 17.76 6.65 -4.27
C PRO A 67 17.90 8.16 -4.49
N TYR A 68 16.96 8.77 -5.22
CA TYR A 68 16.96 10.22 -5.45
C TYR A 68 16.69 11.03 -4.17
N MET A 69 15.79 10.53 -3.31
CA MET A 69 15.47 11.17 -2.04
C MET A 69 16.60 11.06 -1.03
N ASP A 70 17.33 9.95 -1.03
CA ASP A 70 18.49 9.77 -0.14
C ASP A 70 19.67 10.66 -0.54
N GLN A 71 19.91 10.87 -1.84
CA GLN A 71 20.92 11.83 -2.30
C GLN A 71 20.63 13.27 -1.85
N ARG A 72 19.36 13.69 -1.88
CA ARG A 72 18.98 15.04 -1.41
C ARG A 72 19.18 15.20 0.10
N ARG A 73 18.87 14.15 0.87
CA ARG A 73 19.12 14.13 2.34
C ARG A 73 20.61 14.15 2.65
N MET A 74 21.42 13.42 1.89
CA MET A 74 22.88 13.43 2.03
C MET A 74 23.46 14.83 1.85
N LYS A 75 23.02 15.59 0.83
CA LYS A 75 23.52 16.96 0.63
C LYS A 75 23.28 17.87 1.83
N ILE A 76 22.16 17.69 2.54
CA ILE A 76 21.86 18.47 3.76
C ILE A 76 22.85 18.13 4.87
N VAL A 77 23.22 16.86 4.99
CA VAL A 77 24.22 16.40 5.95
C VAL A 77 25.62 16.91 5.59
N GLU A 78 25.98 16.84 4.31
CA GLU A 78 27.29 17.26 3.79
C GLU A 78 27.55 18.76 3.96
N ILE A 79 26.51 19.59 3.86
CA ILE A 79 26.59 21.05 4.11
C ILE A 79 26.71 21.37 5.62
N GLY A 80 26.69 20.37 6.50
CA GLY A 80 26.73 20.54 7.96
C GLY A 80 25.37 20.85 8.57
N GLY A 81 24.28 20.73 7.81
CA GLY A 81 22.92 20.98 8.30
C GLY A 81 22.52 20.06 9.45
N ALA A 82 23.06 18.84 9.51
CA ALA A 82 22.83 17.93 10.64
C ALA A 82 23.40 18.48 11.96
N GLN A 83 24.57 19.11 11.93
CA GLN A 83 25.18 19.74 13.11
C GLN A 83 24.38 20.96 13.55
N GLU A 84 23.91 21.77 12.61
CA GLU A 84 23.08 22.94 12.89
C GLU A 84 21.74 22.54 13.53
N LEU A 85 21.11 21.47 13.04
CA LEU A 85 19.87 20.94 13.64
C LEU A 85 20.09 20.41 15.07
N LEU A 86 21.24 19.78 15.34
CA LEU A 86 21.60 19.33 16.70
C LEU A 86 21.88 20.52 17.62
N HIS A 87 22.57 21.54 17.11
CA HIS A 87 22.81 22.78 17.84
C HIS A 87 21.49 23.48 18.15
N MET A 88 20.58 23.58 17.19
CA MET A 88 19.24 24.14 17.37
C MET A 88 18.42 23.31 18.37
N LEU A 89 18.50 21.98 18.35
CA LEU A 89 17.83 21.12 19.32
C LEU A 89 18.34 21.32 20.76
N GLY A 90 19.66 21.46 20.94
CA GLY A 90 20.28 21.61 22.26
C GLY A 90 20.25 23.04 22.82
N SER A 91 20.23 24.06 21.96
CA SER A 91 20.28 25.47 22.35
C SER A 91 18.92 26.17 22.36
N ALA A 92 17.94 25.67 21.60
CA ALA A 92 16.63 26.31 21.52
C ALA A 92 15.91 26.21 22.87
N LYS A 93 15.41 27.36 23.34
CA LYS A 93 14.56 27.44 24.53
C LYS A 93 13.09 27.13 24.21
N ASP A 94 12.70 27.28 22.94
CA ASP A 94 11.33 27.11 22.48
C ASP A 94 11.07 25.66 22.04
N GLU A 95 10.05 25.04 22.63
CA GLU A 95 9.67 23.65 22.33
C GLU A 95 9.23 23.46 20.87
N CYS A 96 8.62 24.49 20.26
CA CYS A 96 8.23 24.47 18.84
C CYS A 96 9.47 24.35 17.92
N THR A 97 10.56 25.04 18.26
CA THR A 97 11.82 24.99 17.50
C THR A 97 12.54 23.66 17.70
N GLN A 98 12.56 23.14 18.94
CA GLN A 98 13.10 21.81 19.22
C GLN A 98 12.33 20.70 18.47
N LYS A 99 10.99 20.82 18.39
CA LYS A 99 10.12 19.90 17.65
C LYS A 99 10.47 19.85 16.17
N GLU A 100 10.59 21.00 15.51
CA GLU A 100 10.91 21.05 14.08
C GLU A 100 12.31 20.52 13.80
N ALA A 101 13.29 20.84 14.66
CA ALA A 101 14.63 20.27 14.58
C ALA A 101 14.60 18.73 14.70
N LEU A 102 13.85 18.19 15.65
CA LEU A 102 13.72 16.74 15.84
C LEU A 102 13.01 16.07 14.66
N LYS A 103 11.97 16.71 14.11
CA LYS A 103 11.25 16.23 12.92
C LYS A 103 12.16 16.19 11.69
N ALA A 104 13.00 17.21 11.50
CA ALA A 104 14.00 17.24 10.43
C ALA A 104 15.06 16.14 10.63
N LEU A 105 15.55 15.93 11.85
CA LEU A 105 16.50 14.86 12.18
C LEU A 105 15.90 13.46 11.94
N SER A 106 14.64 13.26 12.31
CA SER A 106 13.88 12.03 12.00
C SER A 106 13.72 11.79 10.49
N ALA A 107 13.52 12.86 9.71
CA ALA A 107 13.47 12.75 8.26
C ALA A 107 14.82 12.37 7.64
N LEU A 108 15.93 12.89 8.21
CA LEU A 108 17.29 12.53 7.80
C LEU A 108 17.66 11.10 8.18
N SER A 109 17.20 10.60 9.33
CA SER A 109 17.51 9.24 9.80
C SER A 109 16.94 8.11 8.93
N LYS A 110 16.15 8.45 7.92
CA LYS A 110 15.67 7.50 6.92
C LYS A 110 16.80 6.95 6.03
N SER A 111 17.91 7.69 5.88
CA SER A 111 19.13 7.25 5.18
C SER A 111 20.18 6.81 6.19
N ASP A 112 20.75 5.62 5.99
CA ASP A 112 21.71 5.03 6.93
C ASP A 112 23.03 5.82 6.95
N GLU A 113 23.45 6.39 5.83
CA GLU A 113 24.62 7.26 5.77
C GLU A 113 24.42 8.58 6.51
N ALA A 114 23.23 9.17 6.43
CA ALA A 114 22.90 10.37 7.21
C ALA A 114 22.96 10.07 8.72
N VAL A 115 22.51 8.88 9.15
CA VAL A 115 22.63 8.42 10.53
C VAL A 115 24.09 8.26 10.95
N LYS A 116 24.97 7.74 10.08
CA LYS A 116 26.43 7.66 10.36
C LYS A 116 27.04 9.03 10.64
N ALA A 117 26.71 10.02 9.80
CA ALA A 117 27.18 11.38 10.00
C ALA A 117 26.63 12.00 11.30
N LEU A 118 25.34 11.78 11.60
CA LEU A 118 24.73 12.21 12.87
C LEU A 118 25.41 11.56 14.09
N HIS A 119 25.75 10.28 14.00
CA HIS A 119 26.49 9.58 15.04
C HIS A 119 27.87 10.22 15.27
N SER A 120 28.59 10.54 14.19
CA SER A 120 29.89 11.24 14.27
C SER A 120 29.78 12.65 14.86
N ALA A 121 28.65 13.33 14.65
CA ALA A 121 28.37 14.67 15.20
C ALA A 121 27.91 14.65 16.68
N GLY A 122 27.87 13.49 17.33
CA GLY A 122 27.48 13.39 18.74
C GLY A 122 25.96 13.45 18.99
N ALA A 123 25.14 13.19 17.96
CA ALA A 123 23.67 13.29 18.04
C ALA A 123 23.06 12.52 19.22
N ILE A 124 23.60 11.34 19.55
CA ILE A 124 23.09 10.47 20.63
C ILE A 124 23.10 11.20 21.97
N SER A 125 24.15 11.96 22.27
CA SER A 125 24.25 12.68 23.54
C SER A 125 23.18 13.76 23.64
N VAL A 126 23.02 14.56 22.58
CA VAL A 126 22.08 15.69 22.51
C VAL A 126 20.62 15.22 22.56
N ILE A 127 20.29 14.18 21.79
CA ILE A 127 18.92 13.64 21.73
C ILE A 127 18.53 13.00 23.06
N LYS A 128 19.47 12.31 23.73
CA LYS A 128 19.21 11.70 25.04
C LYS A 128 19.02 12.75 26.14
N SER A 129 19.72 13.87 26.07
CA SER A 129 19.57 14.98 27.02
C SER A 129 18.35 15.86 26.74
N THR A 130 17.71 15.73 25.58
CA THR A 130 16.51 16.52 25.25
C THR A 130 15.33 16.01 26.09
N PRO A 131 14.65 16.87 26.87
CA PRO A 131 13.53 16.46 27.70
C PRO A 131 12.36 15.94 26.84
N ASP A 132 11.65 14.93 27.34
CA ASP A 132 10.48 14.32 26.67
C ASP A 132 9.20 15.16 26.83
N THR A 133 9.33 16.47 27.09
CA THR A 133 8.25 17.41 27.42
C THR A 133 7.31 17.73 26.27
N PHE A 134 7.45 17.04 25.14
CA PHE A 134 6.62 17.25 23.98
C PHE A 134 5.22 16.64 24.21
N GLU A 135 4.20 17.49 24.36
CA GLU A 135 2.79 17.04 24.51
C GLU A 135 2.26 16.28 23.28
N ASP A 136 2.93 16.39 22.13
CA ASP A 136 2.52 15.74 20.90
C ASP A 136 3.05 14.30 20.87
N ALA A 137 2.14 13.33 20.95
CA ALA A 137 2.45 11.90 20.97
C ALA A 137 3.34 11.46 19.78
N GLU A 138 3.22 12.15 18.63
CA GLU A 138 4.04 11.89 17.46
C GLU A 138 5.54 12.17 17.71
N ILE A 139 5.87 13.16 18.54
CA ILE A 139 7.26 13.58 18.78
C ILE A 139 8.03 12.54 19.60
N GLY A 140 7.37 11.96 20.61
CA GLY A 140 7.91 10.82 21.37
C GLY A 140 8.23 9.63 20.45
N THR A 141 7.43 9.40 19.41
CA THR A 141 7.73 8.35 18.41
C THR A 141 8.95 8.70 17.55
N TYR A 142 9.16 9.97 17.19
CA TYR A 142 10.33 10.37 16.42
C TYR A 142 11.63 10.15 17.20
N LYS A 143 11.66 10.51 18.50
CA LYS A 143 12.83 10.29 19.36
C LYS A 143 13.15 8.80 19.52
N THR A 144 12.15 7.97 19.80
CA THR A 144 12.33 6.53 19.99
C THR A 144 12.75 5.83 18.69
N ASN A 145 12.14 6.16 17.55
CA ASN A 145 12.54 5.65 16.23
C ASN A 145 13.98 6.04 15.86
N LEU A 146 14.38 7.28 16.17
CA LEU A 146 15.73 7.77 15.92
C LEU A 146 16.78 7.04 16.79
N LEU A 147 16.49 6.84 18.07
CA LEU A 147 17.36 6.07 18.96
C LEU A 147 17.47 4.60 18.52
N LYS A 148 16.37 3.99 18.08
CA LYS A 148 16.38 2.62 17.54
C LYS A 148 17.24 2.52 16.28
N ARG A 149 17.14 3.48 15.36
CA ARG A 149 18.01 3.56 14.16
C ARG A 149 19.50 3.61 14.52
N PHE A 150 19.88 4.38 15.55
CA PHE A 150 21.26 4.41 16.01
C PHE A 150 21.72 3.06 16.62
N GLN A 151 20.81 2.30 17.22
CA GLN A 151 21.13 0.97 17.76
C GLN A 151 21.29 -0.06 16.63
N ASP A 152 20.32 -0.15 15.72
CA ASP A 152 20.37 -1.09 14.59
C ASP A 152 21.68 -0.94 13.79
N LEU A 153 22.08 0.30 13.52
CA LEU A 153 23.31 0.60 12.80
C LEU A 153 24.60 0.22 13.57
N ARG A 154 24.59 0.24 14.92
CA ARG A 154 25.72 -0.24 15.71
C ARG A 154 25.91 -1.76 15.58
N TYR A 155 24.83 -2.51 15.42
CA TYR A 155 24.90 -3.95 15.25
C TYR A 155 25.48 -4.35 13.87
N ASP A 156 25.16 -3.59 12.82
CA ASP A 156 25.70 -3.84 11.48
C ASP A 156 27.21 -3.56 11.32
N ILE A 157 27.78 -2.64 12.12
CA ILE A 157 29.22 -2.29 12.06
C ILE A 157 30.08 -3.29 12.86
N SER A 158 29.48 -4.05 13.79
CA SER A 158 30.18 -5.00 14.65
C SER A 158 30.11 -6.46 14.19
N SER A 159 29.52 -6.76 13.03
CA SER A 159 29.54 -8.10 12.40
C SER A 159 30.56 -8.20 11.28
#